data_AF-A0AAV8X1C2-F1
#
_entry.id   AF-A0AAV8X1C2-F1
#
_cell.length_a   1.000
_cell.length_b   1.000
_cell.length_c   1.000
_cell.angle_alpha   90.00
_cell.angle_beta   90.00
_cell.angle_gamma   90.00
#
_symmetry.space_group_name_H-M   'P 1'
#
loop_
_entity.id
_entity.type
_entity.pdbx_description
1 polymer ?
#
loop_
_entity_poly.entity_id
_entity_poly.type
_entity_poly.pdbx_seq_one_letter_code
_entity_poly.pdbx_strand_id
1 'polypeptide(L)'
;MPKDMRKVAPVLLISALPFTNYIIFPLAYMFPRYLLCSHFYTLQQKSEFGLIALKQRLNHNRPVFRHLQSQLGFLKCHELHDAWSTVLGKLGSGLQPSPEEILRCKELFMKRAISLVLFKWKPCLYY
;
A
#
# COMPACT_ATOMS: atom_id res chain seq x y z
N MET A 1 11.85 1.14 -13.76
CA MET A 1 13.10 1.86 -14.06
C MET A 1 12.99 3.40 -14.08
N PRO A 2 12.00 4.09 -14.70
CA PRO A 2 12.08 5.55 -14.83
C PRO A 2 11.78 6.35 -13.55
N LYS A 3 11.12 5.76 -12.54
CA LYS A 3 10.78 6.46 -11.29
C LYS A 3 12.00 6.72 -10.39
N ASP A 4 13.03 5.87 -10.45
CA ASP A 4 14.23 6.01 -9.61
C ASP A 4 15.26 6.96 -10.23
N MET A 5 15.22 7.20 -11.54
CA MET A 5 16.13 8.12 -12.25
C MET A 5 16.02 9.57 -11.74
N ARG A 6 14.83 9.99 -11.27
CA ARG A 6 14.65 11.32 -10.67
C ARG A 6 15.48 11.54 -9.41
N LYS A 7 15.82 10.47 -8.69
CA LYS A 7 16.64 10.54 -7.47
C LYS A 7 18.12 10.69 -7.78
N VAL A 8 18.56 10.10 -8.90
CA VAL A 8 19.97 10.07 -9.32
C VAL A 8 20.35 11.28 -10.17
N ALA A 9 19.40 11.89 -10.90
CA ALA A 9 19.62 13.10 -11.66
C ALA A 9 20.31 14.25 -10.87
N PRO A 10 19.85 14.65 -9.67
CA PRO A 10 20.52 15.71 -8.91
C PRO A 10 21.93 15.31 -8.47
N VAL A 11 22.15 14.04 -8.11
CA VAL A 11 23.48 13.52 -7.76
C VAL A 11 24.44 13.65 -8.94
N LEU A 12 23.99 13.28 -10.13
CA LEU A 12 24.79 13.37 -11.37
C LEU A 12 25.07 14.84 -11.76
N LEU A 13 24.07 15.72 -11.68
CA LEU A 13 24.25 17.14 -11.97
C LEU A 13 25.25 17.79 -11.01
N ILE A 14 25.16 17.49 -9.71
CA ILE A 14 26.10 18.01 -8.71
C ILE A 14 27.49 17.43 -8.94
N SER A 15 27.62 16.15 -9.29
CA SER A 15 28.90 15.48 -9.57
C SER A 15 29.62 16.04 -10.82
N ALA A 16 28.89 16.67 -11.74
CA ALA A 16 29.50 17.30 -12.91
C ALA A 16 30.32 18.56 -12.55
N LEU A 17 30.09 19.14 -11.37
CA LEU A 17 30.86 20.29 -10.90
C LEU A 17 32.25 19.83 -10.37
N PRO A 18 33.31 20.64 -10.57
CA PRO A 18 34.61 20.32 -10.01
C PRO A 18 34.55 20.35 -8.47
N PHE A 19 35.34 19.49 -7.83
CA PHE A 19 35.47 19.34 -6.36
C PHE A 19 34.25 18.81 -5.60
N THR A 20 33.03 18.88 -6.13
CA THR A 20 31.82 18.36 -5.48
C THR A 20 31.78 16.83 -5.43
N ASN A 21 32.48 16.16 -6.35
CA ASN A 21 32.61 14.70 -6.41
C ASN A 21 33.13 14.09 -5.10
N TYR A 22 34.07 14.77 -4.44
CA TYR A 22 34.65 14.33 -3.17
C TYR A 22 33.66 14.37 -2.01
N ILE A 23 32.53 15.08 -2.16
CA ILE A 23 31.49 15.21 -1.15
C ILE A 23 30.27 14.36 -1.52
N ILE A 24 29.83 14.45 -2.77
CA ILE A 24 28.56 13.84 -3.21
C ILE A 24 28.62 12.31 -3.26
N PHE A 25 29.76 11.71 -3.64
CA PHE A 25 29.87 10.25 -3.70
C PHE A 25 29.92 9.59 -2.31
N PRO A 26 30.71 10.09 -1.34
CA PRO A 26 30.60 9.61 0.04
C PRO A 26 29.18 9.75 0.61
N LEU A 27 28.51 10.88 0.33
CA LEU A 27 27.13 11.10 0.77
C LEU A 27 26.16 10.09 0.13
N ALA A 28 26.31 9.83 -1.17
CA ALA A 28 25.51 8.84 -1.89
C ALA A 28 25.71 7.42 -1.34
N TYR A 29 26.94 7.09 -0.94
CA TYR A 29 27.26 5.82 -0.29
C TYR A 29 26.65 5.70 1.11
N MET A 30 26.64 6.78 1.91
CA MET A 30 26.02 6.81 3.24
C MET A 30 24.48 6.81 3.19
N PHE A 31 23.87 7.43 2.17
CA PHE A 31 22.42 7.58 2.04
C PHE A 31 21.85 6.97 0.74
N PRO A 32 22.05 5.67 0.51
CA PRO A 32 21.71 5.01 -0.76
C PRO A 32 20.21 5.07 -1.06
N ARG A 33 19.34 5.00 -0.05
CA ARG A 33 17.87 5.05 -0.21
C ARG A 33 17.35 6.32 -0.90
N TYR A 34 18.06 7.43 -0.72
CA TYR A 34 17.65 8.75 -1.22
C TYR A 34 18.40 9.16 -2.49
N LEU A 35 19.68 8.81 -2.57
CA LEU A 35 20.60 9.33 -3.59
C LEU A 35 20.93 8.32 -4.69
N LEU A 36 20.68 7.03 -4.48
CA LEU A 36 21.00 5.98 -5.45
C LEU A 36 19.73 5.28 -5.98
N CYS A 37 19.82 4.81 -7.23
CA CYS A 37 18.83 3.93 -7.83
C CYS A 37 18.83 2.56 -7.15
N SER A 38 17.68 1.90 -7.16
CA SER A 38 17.49 0.53 -6.63
C SER A 38 18.42 -0.52 -7.24
N HIS A 39 18.99 -0.24 -8.42
CA HIS A 39 19.99 -1.08 -9.07
C HIS A 39 21.27 -1.24 -8.24
N PHE A 40 21.73 -0.16 -7.59
CA PHE A 40 23.00 -0.13 -6.84
C PHE A 40 22.88 -0.64 -5.40
N TYR A 41 21.68 -1.03 -4.97
CA TYR A 41 21.49 -1.54 -3.61
C TYR A 41 22.04 -2.96 -3.49
N THR A 42 22.71 -3.23 -2.37
CA THR A 42 23.07 -4.59 -1.97
C THR A 42 21.81 -5.43 -1.71
N LEU A 43 21.92 -6.75 -1.69
CA LEU A 43 20.78 -7.63 -1.41
C LEU A 43 20.17 -7.35 -0.02
N GLN A 44 21.01 -7.07 0.98
CA GLN A 44 20.57 -6.69 2.31
C GLN A 44 19.83 -5.35 2.29
N GLN A 45 20.34 -4.33 1.60
CA GLN A 45 19.66 -3.04 1.47
C GLN A 45 18.31 -3.17 0.77
N LYS A 46 18.22 -4.03 -0.26
CA LYS A 46 16.95 -4.29 -0.96
C LYS A 46 15.90 -4.89 -0.02
N SER A 47 16.28 -5.84 0.84
CA SER A 47 15.34 -6.44 1.79
C SER A 47 14.92 -5.44 2.88
N GLU A 48 15.87 -4.72 3.47
CA GLU A 48 15.60 -3.72 4.51
C GLU A 48 14.72 -2.58 4.00
N PHE A 49 15.04 -2.00 2.84
CA PHE A 49 14.26 -0.92 2.26
C PHE A 49 12.88 -1.41 1.80
N GLY A 50 12.79 -2.65 1.32
CA GLY A 50 11.53 -3.31 1.03
C GLY A 50 10.63 -3.42 2.27
N LEU A 51 11.19 -3.85 3.40
CA LEU A 51 10.47 -3.93 4.68
C LEU A 51 10.00 -2.55 5.16
N ILE A 52 10.82 -1.51 5.03
CA ILE A 52 10.42 -0.15 5.42
C ILE A 52 9.27 0.34 4.53
N ALA A 53 9.36 0.14 3.21
CA ALA A 53 8.29 0.51 2.29
C ALA A 53 6.99 -0.26 2.59
N LEU A 54 7.09 -1.55 2.91
CA LEU A 54 5.94 -2.36 3.29
C LEU A 54 5.30 -1.86 4.60
N LYS A 55 6.10 -1.56 5.63
CA LYS A 55 5.61 -0.98 6.89
C LYS A 55 4.89 0.35 6.67
N GLN A 56 5.46 1.22 5.84
CA GLN A 56 4.82 2.49 5.48
C GLN A 56 3.47 2.28 4.79
N ARG A 57 3.35 1.30 3.88
CA ARG A 57 2.08 0.95 3.23
C ARG A 57 1.07 0.35 4.22
N LEU A 58 1.52 -0.53 5.11
CA LEU A 58 0.70 -1.12 6.17
C LEU A 58 0.10 -0.05 7.09
N ASN A 59 0.85 1.00 7.43
CA ASN A 59 0.34 2.10 8.25
C ASN A 59 -0.89 2.78 7.64
N HIS A 60 -0.93 2.94 6.31
CA HIS A 60 -2.07 3.54 5.61
C HIS A 60 -3.20 2.52 5.33
N ASN A 61 -2.84 1.26 5.06
CA ASN A 61 -3.81 0.22 4.76
C ASN A 61 -4.58 -0.26 6.01
N ARG A 62 -3.96 -0.19 7.20
CA ARG A 62 -4.57 -0.63 8.45
C ARG A 62 -5.85 0.15 8.81
N PRO A 63 -5.89 1.50 8.76
CA PRO A 63 -7.13 2.26 8.94
C PRO A 63 -8.22 1.89 7.93
N VAL A 64 -7.87 1.72 6.66
CA VAL A 64 -8.81 1.32 5.60
C VAL A 64 -9.41 -0.05 5.92
N PHE A 65 -8.57 -1.01 6.29
CA PHE A 65 -9.03 -2.35 6.66
C PHE A 65 -9.94 -2.33 7.90
N ARG A 66 -9.61 -1.52 8.92
CA ARG A 66 -10.46 -1.36 10.11
C ARG A 66 -11.82 -0.77 9.77
N HIS A 67 -11.86 0.18 8.83
CA HIS A 67 -13.12 0.73 8.34
C HIS A 67 -13.97 -0.32 7.61
N LEU A 68 -13.35 -1.16 6.77
CA LEU A 68 -14.05 -2.26 6.11
C LEU A 68 -14.61 -3.27 7.12
N GLN A 69 -13.84 -3.57 8.18
CA GLN A 69 -14.31 -4.43 9.27
C GLN A 69 -15.48 -3.82 10.05
N SER A 70 -15.47 -2.51 10.31
CA SER A 70 -16.59 -1.87 11.01
C SER A 70 -17.86 -1.84 10.15
N GLN A 71 -17.73 -1.85 8.82
CA GLN A 71 -18.87 -1.90 7.92
C GLN A 71 -19.57 -3.27 7.88
N LEU A 72 -18.87 -4.35 8.26
CA LEU A 72 -19.44 -5.70 8.27
C LEU A 72 -20.71 -5.78 9.15
N GLY A 73 -20.75 -5.02 10.25
CA GLY A 73 -21.91 -4.97 11.14
C GLY A 73 -23.20 -4.45 10.48
N PHE A 74 -23.09 -3.59 9.46
CA PHE A 74 -24.26 -3.10 8.69
C PHE A 74 -24.75 -4.10 7.65
N LEU A 75 -23.91 -5.06 7.27
CA LEU A 75 -24.22 -6.07 6.27
C LEU A 75 -24.88 -7.32 6.85
N LYS A 76 -25.16 -7.40 8.17
CA LYS A 76 -25.72 -8.59 8.83
C LYS A 76 -26.98 -9.16 8.16
N CYS A 77 -27.79 -8.31 7.54
CA CYS A 77 -29.02 -8.71 6.85
C CYS A 77 -28.83 -8.99 5.35
N HIS A 78 -27.63 -8.81 4.81
CA HIS A 78 -27.32 -9.00 3.39
C HIS A 78 -26.77 -10.41 3.15
N GLU A 79 -27.19 -11.03 2.05
CA GLU A 79 -26.78 -12.39 1.64
C GLU A 79 -25.26 -12.57 1.45
N LEU A 80 -24.50 -11.48 1.29
CA LEU A 80 -23.05 -11.49 1.08
C LEU A 80 -22.25 -11.29 2.37
N HIS A 81 -22.92 -11.20 3.53
CA HIS A 81 -22.29 -11.00 4.83
C HIS A 81 -21.22 -12.05 5.13
N ASP A 82 -21.57 -13.33 5.00
CA ASP A 82 -20.69 -14.43 5.41
C ASP A 82 -19.50 -14.59 4.46
N ALA A 83 -19.74 -14.40 3.16
CA ALA A 83 -18.69 -14.35 2.15
C ALA A 83 -17.70 -13.21 2.44
N TRP A 84 -18.21 -12.01 2.74
CA TRP A 84 -17.36 -10.85 3.04
C TRP A 84 -16.63 -10.97 4.38
N SER A 85 -17.30 -11.52 5.41
CA SER A 85 -16.69 -11.84 6.71
C SER A 85 -15.50 -12.79 6.55
N THR A 86 -15.65 -13.82 5.72
CA THR A 86 -14.58 -14.77 5.41
C THR A 86 -13.40 -14.09 4.72
N VAL A 87 -13.66 -13.25 3.73
CA VAL A 87 -12.61 -12.49 3.02
C VAL A 87 -11.87 -11.55 3.97
N LEU A 88 -12.58 -10.81 4.83
CA LEU A 88 -11.96 -9.95 5.85
C LEU A 88 -11.20 -10.75 6.89
N GLY A 89 -11.68 -11.94 7.29
CA GLY A 89 -10.99 -12.84 8.20
C GLY A 89 -9.65 -13.30 7.64
N LYS A 90 -9.61 -13.71 6.36
CA LYS A 90 -8.36 -14.08 5.66
C LYS A 90 -7.38 -12.92 5.60
N LEU A 91 -7.84 -11.74 5.18
CA LEU A 91 -7.01 -10.53 5.12
C LEU A 91 -6.46 -10.13 6.51
N GLY A 92 -7.25 -10.31 7.56
CA GLY A 92 -6.86 -10.01 8.94
C GLY A 92 -5.85 -10.99 9.53
N SER A 93 -5.89 -12.27 9.11
CA SER A 93 -4.93 -13.30 9.54
C SER A 93 -3.65 -13.34 8.69
N GLY A 94 -3.57 -12.50 7.66
CA GLY A 94 -2.43 -12.45 6.73
C GLY A 94 -2.51 -13.47 5.59
N LEU A 95 -3.65 -14.16 5.44
CA LEU A 95 -3.94 -15.03 4.32
C LEU A 95 -4.46 -14.23 3.12
N GLN A 96 -4.11 -14.67 1.92
CA GLN A 96 -4.58 -14.03 0.70
C GLN A 96 -5.88 -14.72 0.23
N PRO A 97 -7.02 -14.01 0.18
CA PRO A 97 -8.26 -14.55 -0.37
C PRO A 97 -8.10 -14.82 -1.88
N SER A 98 -8.83 -15.81 -2.39
CA SER A 98 -8.76 -16.12 -3.83
C SER A 98 -9.45 -15.04 -4.67
N PRO A 99 -9.06 -14.86 -5.94
CA PRO A 99 -9.73 -13.90 -6.83
C PRO A 99 -11.24 -14.13 -6.94
N GLU A 100 -11.67 -15.39 -6.95
CA GLU A 100 -13.08 -15.78 -7.05
C GLU A 100 -13.87 -15.37 -5.81
N GLU A 101 -13.29 -15.51 -4.61
CA GLU A 101 -13.91 -15.07 -3.35
C GLU A 101 -14.13 -13.56 -3.31
N ILE A 102 -13.16 -12.79 -3.82
CA ILE A 102 -13.27 -11.33 -3.94
C ILE A 102 -14.33 -10.97 -4.99
N LEU A 103 -14.35 -11.64 -6.13
CA LEU A 103 -15.29 -11.37 -7.22
C LEU A 103 -16.75 -11.62 -6.81
N ARG A 104 -17.02 -12.62 -5.96
CA ARG A 104 -18.36 -12.83 -5.38
C ARG A 104 -18.85 -11.64 -4.56
N CYS A 105 -17.93 -10.90 -3.95
CA CYS A 105 -18.23 -9.72 -3.14
C CYS A 105 -18.27 -8.42 -3.97
N LYS A 106 -18.08 -8.48 -5.30
CA LYS A 106 -18.00 -7.32 -6.18
C LYS A 106 -19.22 -6.40 -6.07
N GLU A 107 -20.41 -6.96 -5.90
CA GLU A 107 -21.65 -6.18 -5.78
C GLU A 107 -21.63 -5.19 -4.62
N LEU A 108 -20.97 -5.54 -3.50
CA LEU A 108 -20.82 -4.66 -2.34
C LEU A 108 -20.01 -3.39 -2.66
N PHE A 109 -19.12 -3.47 -3.63
CA PHE A 109 -18.33 -2.32 -4.10
C PHE A 109 -19.04 -1.53 -5.20
N MET A 110 -19.92 -2.18 -5.97
CA MET A 110 -20.66 -1.53 -7.05
C MET A 110 -21.89 -0.76 -6.54
N LYS A 111 -22.64 -1.32 -5.59
CA LYS A 111 -23.86 -0.70 -5.06
C LYS A 111 -23.58 0.19 -3.84
N ARG A 112 -22.78 1.26 -3.98
CA ARG A 112 -22.54 2.35 -2.98
C ARG A 112 -22.22 1.92 -1.52
N ALA A 113 -22.14 0.64 -1.22
CA ALA A 113 -22.19 0.12 0.13
C ALA A 113 -20.80 0.17 0.79
N ILE A 114 -19.75 -0.10 0.00
CA ILE A 114 -18.37 -0.12 0.50
C ILE A 114 -17.47 0.89 -0.25
N SER A 115 -18.04 1.69 -1.17
CA SER A 115 -17.24 2.71 -1.87
C SER A 115 -16.71 3.74 -0.87
N LEU A 116 -15.40 4.04 -0.94
CA LEU A 116 -14.65 5.00 -0.08
C LEU A 116 -15.18 6.45 -0.09
N VAL A 117 -16.31 6.70 -0.76
CA VAL A 117 -17.02 7.96 -0.75
C VAL A 117 -17.76 8.08 0.58
N LEU A 118 -17.18 8.89 1.48
CA LEU A 118 -17.81 9.52 2.64
C LEU A 118 -19.34 9.67 2.47
N PHE A 119 -20.17 8.78 3.01
CA PHE A 119 -21.59 9.09 3.18
C PHE A 119 -22.23 8.21 4.27
N LYS A 120 -22.95 8.88 5.18
CA LYS A 120 -23.71 8.30 6.29
C LYS A 120 -24.64 7.19 5.79
N TRP A 121 -24.39 5.96 6.21
CA TRP A 121 -25.33 4.86 6.06
C TRP A 121 -26.56 5.11 6.96
N LYS A 122 -27.76 5.06 6.37
CA LYS A 122 -28.98 4.83 7.14
C LYS A 122 -29.11 3.33 7.39
N PRO A 123 -29.33 2.89 8.64
CA PRO A 123 -29.50 1.48 8.96
C PRO A 123 -30.74 0.94 8.25
N CYS A 124 -30.61 -0.26 7.68
CA CYS A 124 -31.64 -1.15 7.14
C CYS A 124 -33.06 -0.57 7.17
N LEU A 125 -33.43 0.13 6.11
CA LEU A 125 -34.83 0.36 5.77
C LEU A 125 -34.96 0.08 4.28
N TYR A 126 -35.95 -0.77 3.99
CA TYR A 126 -36.50 -1.16 2.71
C TYR A 126 -35.95 -2.46 2.11
N TYR A 127 -36.85 -3.45 2.21
CA TYR A 127 -37.05 -4.71 1.50
C TYR A 127 -36.43 -4.78 0.10
#